data_AF-A0A2H9QDM4-F1
#
_entry.id   AF-A0A2H9QDM4-F1
#
_cell.length_a   1.000
_cell.length_b   1.000
_cell.length_c   1.000
_cell.angle_alpha   90.00
_cell.angle_beta   90.00
_cell.angle_gamma   90.00
#
_symmetry.space_group_name_H-M   'P 1'
#
loop_
_entity.id
_entity.type
_entity.pdbx_description
1 polymer ?
#
loop_
_entity_poly.entity_id
_entity_poly.type
_entity_poly.pdbx_seq_one_letter_code
_entity_poly.pdbx_strand_id
1 'polypeptide(L)'
;MNILPNFKIKSVEETKLISKEERIKAIEKAGLNVFLLKSSEIFIDLLTDSGTNAMSQEQWSAIIKADESYAGAKSFEHFNDSVKEVTGFDFVLPVHQGRAAEHILDSVLIKQGNVIPGNIHFDTTMAHIEHQKGIGINCVIKEAWNCEKEIDFKGNIDLKKLEEVLEKNKGNIGYVLTTVTCNSGGGQPVSIQNIKETSELCKKHKVLFFLDAARYAENCFFIKQREKGFEKKSIQEIAREMFSFVDGITMSAKKDAIVNIGGLLAFREK
;
A
#
# COMPACT_ATOMS: atom_id res chain seq x y z
N MET A 1 -25.22 11.41 -4.28
CA MET A 1 -25.71 11.35 -2.89
C MET A 1 -24.58 11.85 -2.00
N ASN A 2 -24.79 12.88 -1.19
CA ASN A 2 -23.74 13.33 -0.26
C ASN A 2 -23.62 12.29 0.86
N ILE A 3 -22.46 11.66 1.00
CA ILE A 3 -22.17 10.76 2.11
C ILE A 3 -21.86 11.64 3.32
N LEU A 4 -22.64 11.50 4.40
CA LEU A 4 -22.39 12.23 5.63
C LEU A 4 -21.23 11.57 6.41
N PRO A 5 -20.32 12.34 7.02
CA PRO A 5 -19.26 11.78 7.86
C PRO A 5 -19.86 10.95 9.00
N ASN A 6 -19.34 9.74 9.21
CA ASN A 6 -19.75 8.87 10.32
C ASN A 6 -18.89 9.12 11.58
N PHE A 7 -18.52 10.37 11.83
CA PHE A 7 -17.69 10.79 12.96
C PHE A 7 -17.98 12.25 13.34
N LYS A 8 -17.54 12.66 14.53
CA LYS A 8 -17.60 14.04 15.00
C LYS A 8 -16.20 14.66 14.94
N ILE A 9 -16.11 15.92 14.51
CA ILE A 9 -14.86 16.68 14.58
C ILE A 9 -14.53 16.94 16.05
N LYS A 10 -13.34 16.52 16.49
CA LYS A 10 -12.86 16.67 17.87
C LYS A 10 -11.92 17.87 18.04
N SER A 11 -11.06 18.11 17.05
CA SER A 11 -10.08 19.19 16.99
C SER A 11 -9.98 19.71 15.57
N VAL A 12 -9.52 20.96 15.42
CA VAL A 12 -9.32 21.63 14.12
C VAL A 12 -7.92 22.23 14.06
N GLU A 13 -7.38 22.32 12.85
CA GLU A 13 -6.18 23.09 12.52
C GLU A 13 -6.61 24.28 11.64
N GLU A 14 -6.10 25.47 11.94
CA GLU A 14 -6.45 26.68 11.18
C GLU A 14 -5.78 26.65 9.80
N THR A 15 -6.56 26.98 8.76
CA THR A 15 -6.05 27.21 7.41
C THR A 15 -6.49 28.58 6.89
N LYS A 16 -5.65 29.21 6.06
CA LYS A 16 -5.89 30.55 5.51
C LYS A 16 -5.74 30.55 4.00
N LEU A 17 -6.77 31.03 3.31
CA LEU A 17 -6.66 31.35 1.89
C LEU A 17 -5.98 32.72 1.73
N ILE A 18 -4.70 32.72 1.37
CA ILE A 18 -3.96 33.94 1.03
C ILE A 18 -4.51 34.58 -0.26
N SER A 19 -4.20 35.86 -0.50
CA SER A 19 -4.72 36.59 -1.67
C SER A 19 -4.24 35.98 -2.99
N LYS A 20 -4.91 36.32 -4.10
CA LYS A 20 -4.48 35.88 -5.44
C LYS A 20 -3.05 36.35 -5.75
N GLU A 21 -2.74 37.59 -5.39
CA GLU A 21 -1.42 38.22 -5.60
C GLU A 21 -0.35 37.51 -4.77
N GLU A 22 -0.66 37.13 -3.53
CA GLU A 22 0.26 36.35 -2.68
C GLU A 22 0.52 34.95 -3.26
N ARG A 23 -0.52 34.27 -3.77
CA ARG A 23 -0.35 32.96 -4.44
C ARG A 23 0.51 33.05 -5.70
N ILE A 24 0.32 34.09 -6.52
CA ILE A 24 1.15 34.31 -7.74
C ILE A 24 2.62 34.47 -7.36
N LYS A 25 2.92 35.32 -6.36
CA LYS A 25 4.30 35.50 -5.87
C LYS A 25 4.89 34.22 -5.29
N ALA A 26 4.10 33.45 -4.55
CA ALA A 26 4.55 32.19 -3.95
C ALA A 26 4.93 31.17 -5.04
N ILE A 27 4.08 30.97 -6.05
CA ILE A 27 4.35 30.00 -7.12
C ILE A 27 5.49 30.44 -8.06
N GLU A 28 5.64 31.74 -8.30
CA GLU A 28 6.80 32.28 -9.04
C GLU A 28 8.10 32.05 -8.27
N LYS A 29 8.12 32.34 -6.97
CA LYS A 29 9.28 32.08 -6.10
C LYS A 29 9.62 30.60 -6.01
N ALA A 30 8.60 29.74 -6.03
CA ALA A 30 8.76 28.28 -6.04
C ALA A 30 9.17 27.73 -7.42
N GLY A 31 9.41 28.59 -8.43
CA GLY A 31 9.83 28.16 -9.76
C GLY A 31 8.76 27.33 -10.47
N LEU A 32 7.48 27.65 -10.25
CA LEU A 32 6.33 26.90 -10.75
C LEU A 32 6.28 25.43 -10.30
N ASN A 33 7.00 25.08 -9.23
CA ASN A 33 6.99 23.75 -8.64
C ASN A 33 6.24 23.74 -7.29
N VAL A 34 5.08 23.08 -7.25
CA VAL A 34 4.24 23.02 -6.05
C VAL A 34 4.91 22.32 -4.86
N PHE A 35 5.89 21.44 -5.09
CA PHE A 35 6.67 20.82 -4.01
C PHE A 35 7.53 21.81 -3.23
N LEU A 36 7.81 22.99 -3.79
CA LEU A 36 8.64 24.03 -3.17
C LEU A 36 7.80 25.13 -2.49
N LEU A 37 6.47 25.03 -2.54
CA LEU A 37 5.59 25.91 -1.77
C LEU A 37 5.69 25.60 -0.28
N LYS A 38 5.53 26.63 0.55
CA LYS A 38 5.40 26.43 1.99
C LYS A 38 3.97 25.98 2.31
N SER A 39 3.80 25.14 3.34
CA SER A 39 2.46 24.73 3.80
C SER A 39 1.58 25.93 4.18
N SER A 40 2.16 27.00 4.73
CA SER A 40 1.46 28.25 5.06
C SER A 40 0.92 29.00 3.83
N GLU A 41 1.37 28.65 2.63
CA GLU A 41 0.93 29.23 1.35
C GLU A 41 -0.16 28.37 0.67
N ILE A 42 -0.51 27.23 1.29
CA ILE A 42 -1.45 26.24 0.77
C ILE A 42 -2.73 26.27 1.63
N PHE A 43 -3.89 26.44 0.99
CA PHE A 43 -5.18 26.44 1.67
C PHE A 43 -5.73 25.02 1.89
N ILE A 44 -5.71 24.19 0.85
CA ILE A 44 -6.08 22.77 0.87
C ILE A 44 -4.93 22.01 0.23
N ASP A 45 -4.30 21.13 0.99
CA ASP A 45 -3.17 20.34 0.51
C ASP A 45 -3.65 18.98 -0.01
N LEU A 46 -3.50 18.79 -1.32
CA LEU A 46 -3.82 17.54 -2.03
C LEU A 46 -2.55 16.87 -2.58
N LEU A 47 -1.37 17.25 -2.09
CA LEU A 47 -0.10 16.72 -2.57
C LEU A 47 0.00 15.21 -2.32
N THR A 48 -0.49 14.74 -1.16
CA THR A 48 -0.48 13.33 -0.81
C THR A 48 -1.47 13.00 0.30
N ASP A 49 -1.93 11.76 0.31
CA ASP A 49 -2.60 11.06 1.41
C ASP A 49 -1.60 10.35 2.35
N SER A 50 -0.28 10.56 2.20
CA SER A 50 0.77 9.88 2.98
C SER A 50 1.08 10.58 4.31
N GLY A 51 0.39 10.18 5.38
CA GLY A 51 0.67 10.64 6.74
C GLY A 51 0.06 12.00 7.08
N THR A 52 -0.80 12.50 6.21
CA THR A 52 -1.61 13.71 6.37
C THR A 52 -3.00 13.40 6.97
N ASN A 53 -3.18 12.19 7.50
CA ASN A 53 -4.43 11.69 8.06
C ASN A 53 -4.75 12.35 9.41
N ALA A 54 -6.05 12.48 9.70
CA ALA A 54 -6.54 12.86 11.03
C ALA A 54 -6.78 11.62 11.89
N MET A 55 -5.98 11.46 12.96
CA MET A 55 -6.13 10.37 13.92
C MET A 55 -7.36 10.54 14.81
N SER A 56 -7.95 9.43 15.26
CA SER A 56 -9.05 9.40 16.21
C SER A 56 -8.59 9.75 17.64
N GLN A 57 -9.55 10.05 18.53
CA GLN A 57 -9.25 10.30 19.94
C GLN A 57 -8.67 9.05 20.64
N GLU A 58 -9.03 7.84 20.19
CA GLU A 58 -8.50 6.58 20.70
C GLU A 58 -7.04 6.40 20.30
N GLN A 59 -6.66 6.75 19.06
CA GLN A 59 -5.27 6.74 18.61
C GLN A 59 -4.42 7.76 19.38
N TRP A 60 -4.93 8.98 19.58
CA TRP A 60 -4.27 9.97 20.45
C TRP A 60 -4.12 9.47 21.90
N SER A 61 -5.14 8.78 22.44
CA SER A 61 -5.05 8.18 23.77
C SER A 61 -4.00 7.08 23.84
N ALA A 62 -3.82 6.30 22.77
CA ALA A 62 -2.80 5.26 22.70
C ALA A 62 -1.38 5.85 22.72
N ILE A 63 -1.14 6.97 22.02
CA ILE A 63 0.15 7.68 22.05
C ILE A 63 0.51 8.11 23.48
N ILE A 64 -0.44 8.66 24.24
CA ILE A 64 -0.20 9.10 25.63
C ILE A 64 0.12 7.92 26.57
N LYS A 65 -0.35 6.72 26.25
CA LYS A 65 -0.14 5.50 27.05
C LYS A 65 1.03 4.64 26.54
N ALA A 66 1.77 5.11 25.54
CA ALA A 66 2.78 4.32 24.87
C ALA A 66 3.89 3.87 25.84
N ASP A 67 4.27 2.60 25.72
CA ASP A 67 5.45 2.02 26.34
C ASP A 67 6.66 2.22 25.42
N GLU A 68 7.63 3.03 25.87
CA GLU A 68 8.87 3.39 25.17
C GLU A 68 10.04 2.46 25.48
N SER A 69 9.76 1.30 26.10
CA SER A 69 10.79 0.31 26.42
C SER A 69 11.50 -0.20 25.16
N TYR A 70 12.84 -0.31 25.23
CA TYR A 70 13.65 -0.73 24.09
C TYR A 70 13.40 -2.18 23.63
N ALA A 71 13.02 -3.07 24.55
CA ALA A 71 12.66 -4.45 24.25
C ALA A 71 11.50 -4.90 25.15
N GLY A 72 10.59 -5.70 24.60
CA GLY A 72 9.43 -6.21 25.35
C GLY A 72 8.37 -5.15 25.67
N ALA A 73 8.26 -4.10 24.85
CA ALA A 73 7.27 -3.05 25.03
C ALA A 73 5.84 -3.59 24.83
N LYS A 74 4.92 -3.24 25.73
CA LYS A 74 3.49 -3.59 25.60
C LYS A 74 2.86 -3.01 24.33
N SER A 75 3.36 -1.86 23.87
CA SER A 75 2.96 -1.24 22.61
C SER A 75 3.22 -2.18 21.42
N PHE A 76 4.34 -2.90 21.43
CA PHE A 76 4.68 -3.85 20.37
C PHE A 76 3.80 -5.09 20.43
N GLU A 77 3.51 -5.62 21.62
CA GLU A 77 2.60 -6.77 21.78
C GLU A 77 1.21 -6.44 21.19
N HIS A 78 0.64 -5.29 21.56
CA HIS A 78 -0.65 -4.84 21.03
C HIS A 78 -0.62 -4.63 19.50
N PHE A 79 0.47 -4.08 18.97
CA PHE A 79 0.66 -3.91 17.53
C PHE A 79 0.72 -5.28 16.82
N ASN A 80 1.50 -6.22 17.35
CA ASN A 80 1.62 -7.57 16.81
C ASN A 80 0.28 -8.32 16.82
N ASP A 81 -0.47 -8.23 17.92
CA ASP A 81 -1.81 -8.82 18.03
C ASP A 81 -2.75 -8.24 16.97
N SER A 82 -2.74 -6.92 16.76
CA SER A 82 -3.57 -6.25 15.76
C SER A 82 -3.19 -6.68 14.33
N VAL A 83 -1.90 -6.76 14.02
CA VAL A 83 -1.43 -7.26 12.71
C VAL A 83 -1.86 -8.70 12.49
N LYS A 84 -1.71 -9.56 13.49
CA LYS A 84 -2.16 -10.95 13.44
C LYS A 84 -3.69 -11.04 13.32
N GLU A 85 -4.45 -10.13 13.95
CA GLU A 85 -5.91 -10.06 13.89
C GLU A 85 -6.45 -9.63 12.52
N VAL A 86 -5.70 -8.81 11.78
CA VAL A 86 -6.08 -8.34 10.43
C VAL A 86 -5.56 -9.27 9.34
N THR A 87 -4.30 -9.69 9.45
CA THR A 87 -3.57 -10.36 8.35
C THR A 87 -3.47 -11.87 8.53
N GLY A 88 -3.35 -12.35 9.76
CA GLY A 88 -3.05 -13.74 10.07
C GLY A 88 -1.59 -14.13 9.93
N PHE A 89 -0.71 -13.15 9.79
CA PHE A 89 0.72 -13.38 9.89
C PHE A 89 1.15 -13.43 11.36
N ASP A 90 2.02 -14.39 11.65
CA ASP A 90 2.60 -14.58 12.99
C ASP A 90 3.88 -13.76 13.20
N PHE A 91 4.48 -13.27 12.11
CA PHE A 91 5.74 -12.55 12.15
C PHE A 91 5.55 -11.16 11.57
N VAL A 92 5.94 -10.14 12.35
CA VAL A 92 5.92 -8.75 11.94
C VAL A 92 7.20 -8.05 12.39
N LEU A 93 7.74 -7.24 11.50
CA LEU A 93 8.81 -6.30 11.75
C LEU A 93 8.24 -4.87 11.58
N PRO A 94 8.05 -4.11 12.66
CA PRO A 94 7.69 -2.71 12.56
C PRO A 94 8.87 -1.93 11.96
N VAL A 95 8.55 -1.00 11.07
CA VAL A 95 9.53 -0.09 10.45
C VAL A 95 9.00 1.34 10.52
N HIS A 96 9.87 2.32 10.30
CA HIS A 96 9.45 3.71 10.39
C HIS A 96 8.43 4.12 9.31
N GLN A 97 8.46 3.51 8.11
CA GLN A 97 7.44 3.65 7.06
C GLN A 97 7.62 2.62 5.92
N GLY A 98 6.70 2.59 4.96
CA GLY A 98 6.67 1.58 3.87
C GLY A 98 7.99 1.37 3.14
N ARG A 99 8.69 2.44 2.73
CA ARG A 99 9.97 2.31 2.01
C ARG A 99 11.07 1.58 2.79
N ALA A 100 11.01 1.59 4.11
CA ALA A 100 11.94 0.83 4.92
C ALA A 100 11.62 -0.67 4.92
N ALA A 101 10.33 -1.04 4.85
CA ALA A 101 9.92 -2.43 4.66
C ALA A 101 10.36 -2.93 3.28
N GLU A 102 10.18 -2.12 2.23
CA GLU A 102 10.68 -2.39 0.86
C GLU A 102 12.20 -2.61 0.87
N HIS A 103 12.96 -1.68 1.46
CA HIS A 103 14.41 -1.78 1.54
C HIS A 103 14.88 -3.09 2.20
N ILE A 104 14.29 -3.45 3.34
CA ILE A 104 14.64 -4.67 4.07
C ILE A 104 14.31 -5.90 3.24
N LEU A 105 13.07 -5.98 2.71
CA LEU A 105 12.64 -7.10 1.87
C LEU A 105 13.56 -7.30 0.67
N ASP A 106 13.80 -6.22 -0.08
CA ASP A 106 14.57 -6.26 -1.31
C ASP A 106 16.04 -6.59 -1.05
N SER A 107 16.63 -6.10 0.04
CA SER A 107 18.01 -6.43 0.42
C SER A 107 18.23 -7.92 0.74
N VAL A 108 17.16 -8.62 1.13
CA VAL A 108 17.20 -10.04 1.47
C VAL A 108 16.85 -10.92 0.27
N LEU A 109 15.82 -10.54 -0.48
CA LEU A 109 15.26 -11.39 -1.54
C LEU A 109 15.85 -11.13 -2.94
N ILE A 110 16.31 -9.92 -3.23
CA ILE A 110 16.80 -9.56 -4.56
C ILE A 110 18.30 -9.82 -4.66
N LYS A 111 18.67 -10.61 -5.66
CA LYS A 111 20.05 -10.72 -6.15
C LYS A 111 20.18 -9.95 -7.46
N GLN A 112 21.40 -9.51 -7.77
CA GLN A 112 21.69 -8.79 -9.00
C GLN A 112 21.16 -9.55 -10.23
N GLY A 113 20.37 -8.87 -11.05
CA GLY A 113 19.75 -9.41 -12.26
C GLY A 113 18.43 -10.14 -12.04
N ASN A 114 17.96 -10.31 -10.80
CA ASN A 114 16.64 -10.89 -10.54
C ASN A 114 15.52 -10.05 -11.14
N VAL A 115 14.46 -10.71 -11.58
CA VAL A 115 13.25 -10.11 -12.11
C VAL A 115 12.17 -10.12 -11.03
N ILE A 116 11.52 -8.98 -10.82
CA ILE A 116 10.44 -8.78 -9.85
C ILE A 116 9.20 -8.39 -10.67
N PRO A 117 8.36 -9.36 -11.07
CA PRO A 117 7.11 -9.04 -11.73
C PRO A 117 6.06 -8.56 -10.71
N GLY A 118 5.21 -7.64 -11.14
CA GLY A 118 4.08 -7.18 -10.34
C GLY A 118 2.98 -6.58 -11.20
N ASN A 119 1.90 -6.05 -10.63
CA ASN A 119 0.92 -5.31 -11.44
C ASN A 119 1.54 -4.01 -11.98
N ILE A 120 1.61 -2.96 -11.16
CA ILE A 120 2.38 -1.74 -11.45
C ILE A 120 3.12 -1.36 -10.17
N HIS A 121 4.45 -1.38 -10.24
CA HIS A 121 5.30 -1.00 -9.11
C HIS A 121 5.12 0.48 -8.76
N PHE A 122 5.18 0.79 -7.48
CA PHE A 122 5.23 2.17 -6.99
C PHE A 122 6.65 2.74 -7.08
N ASP A 123 6.77 4.06 -7.03
CA ASP A 123 8.03 4.77 -7.29
C ASP A 123 9.16 4.34 -6.34
N THR A 124 8.89 4.24 -5.03
CA THR A 124 9.90 3.80 -4.06
C THR A 124 10.21 2.32 -4.18
N THR A 125 9.20 1.51 -4.50
CA THR A 125 9.38 0.08 -4.75
C THR A 125 10.33 -0.16 -5.93
N MET A 126 10.10 0.51 -7.07
CA MET A 126 10.98 0.40 -8.23
C MET A 126 12.39 0.90 -7.90
N ALA A 127 12.50 2.01 -7.16
CA ALA A 127 13.81 2.52 -6.73
C ALA A 127 14.59 1.51 -5.86
N HIS A 128 13.91 0.77 -4.96
CA HIS A 128 14.56 -0.26 -4.14
C HIS A 128 14.94 -1.50 -4.95
N ILE A 129 14.08 -1.94 -5.87
CA ILE A 129 14.38 -3.02 -6.82
C ILE A 129 15.63 -2.69 -7.65
N GLU A 130 15.66 -1.51 -8.27
CA GLU A 130 16.78 -1.06 -9.10
C GLU A 130 18.06 -0.83 -8.28
N HIS A 131 17.92 -0.35 -7.04
CA HIS A 131 19.06 -0.20 -6.12
C HIS A 131 19.74 -1.54 -5.83
N GLN A 132 18.97 -2.63 -5.71
CA GLN A 132 19.49 -3.99 -5.60
C GLN A 132 19.90 -4.61 -6.95
N LYS A 133 19.89 -3.81 -8.03
CA LYS A 133 20.15 -4.23 -9.41
C LYS A 133 19.18 -5.31 -9.90
N GLY A 134 17.97 -5.32 -9.37
CA GLY A 134 16.85 -6.09 -9.89
C GLY A 134 16.18 -5.38 -11.08
N ILE A 135 15.24 -6.08 -11.71
CA ILE A 135 14.50 -5.61 -12.87
C ILE A 135 13.00 -5.75 -12.57
N GLY A 136 12.31 -4.63 -12.37
CA GLY A 136 10.86 -4.63 -12.18
C GLY A 136 10.12 -4.80 -13.51
N ILE A 137 9.16 -5.73 -13.59
CA ILE A 137 8.32 -5.93 -14.78
C ILE A 137 6.83 -5.75 -14.43
N ASN A 138 6.22 -4.71 -14.99
CA ASN A 138 4.79 -4.44 -14.80
C ASN A 138 3.94 -5.36 -15.69
N CYS A 139 3.08 -6.15 -15.04
CA CYS A 139 2.23 -7.19 -15.60
C CYS A 139 0.73 -6.89 -15.40
N VAL A 140 0.35 -5.61 -15.22
CA VAL A 140 -1.07 -5.22 -15.16
C VAL A 140 -1.82 -5.54 -16.46
N ILE A 141 -3.13 -5.80 -16.36
CA ILE A 141 -4.02 -5.97 -17.52
C ILE A 141 -3.96 -4.78 -18.48
N LYS A 142 -4.13 -5.06 -19.78
CA LYS A 142 -4.01 -4.05 -20.86
C LYS A 142 -5.00 -2.90 -20.68
N GLU A 143 -6.17 -3.19 -20.13
CA GLU A 143 -7.23 -2.24 -19.85
C GLU A 143 -6.86 -1.17 -18.82
N ALA A 144 -5.88 -1.43 -17.95
CA ALA A 144 -5.42 -0.45 -16.98
C ALA A 144 -4.86 0.82 -17.66
N TRP A 145 -4.36 0.69 -18.88
CA TRP A 145 -3.82 1.80 -19.68
C TRP A 145 -4.89 2.58 -20.47
N ASN A 146 -6.15 2.15 -20.41
CA ASN A 146 -7.27 2.87 -21.00
C ASN A 146 -8.08 3.56 -19.91
N CYS A 147 -7.92 4.88 -19.76
CA CYS A 147 -8.61 5.67 -18.75
C CYS A 147 -10.13 5.67 -18.92
N GLU A 148 -10.63 5.61 -20.15
CA GLU A 148 -12.07 5.71 -20.47
C GLU A 148 -12.81 4.38 -20.34
N LYS A 149 -12.11 3.25 -20.42
CA LYS A 149 -12.74 1.93 -20.33
C LYS A 149 -13.15 1.64 -18.89
N GLU A 150 -14.44 1.49 -18.60
CA GLU A 150 -14.90 1.13 -17.25
C GLU A 150 -14.84 -0.39 -17.04
N ILE A 151 -14.02 -0.84 -16.09
CA ILE A 151 -13.99 -2.21 -15.60
C ILE A 151 -13.77 -2.20 -14.08
N ASP A 152 -14.29 -3.19 -13.38
CA ASP A 152 -14.34 -3.19 -11.92
C ASP A 152 -12.97 -3.24 -11.24
N PHE A 153 -12.00 -3.95 -11.84
CA PHE A 153 -10.70 -4.27 -11.25
C PHE A 153 -9.53 -4.00 -12.21
N LYS A 154 -9.28 -2.71 -12.52
CA LYS A 154 -8.14 -2.30 -13.36
C LYS A 154 -6.76 -2.59 -12.73
N GLY A 155 -6.69 -2.86 -11.44
CA GLY A 155 -5.43 -3.19 -10.75
C GLY A 155 -4.97 -4.63 -10.96
N ASN A 156 -5.79 -5.49 -11.59
CA ASN A 156 -5.49 -6.91 -11.78
C ASN A 156 -4.20 -7.15 -12.57
N ILE A 157 -3.49 -8.21 -12.20
CA ILE A 157 -2.41 -8.79 -12.98
C ILE A 157 -2.99 -9.51 -14.22
N ASP A 158 -2.38 -9.30 -15.37
CA ASP A 158 -2.50 -10.15 -16.56
C ASP A 158 -1.75 -11.46 -16.30
N LEU A 159 -2.50 -12.50 -15.94
CA LEU A 159 -1.95 -13.81 -15.59
C LEU A 159 -1.15 -14.45 -16.72
N LYS A 160 -1.54 -14.23 -17.98
CA LYS A 160 -0.81 -14.76 -19.13
C LYS A 160 0.55 -14.08 -19.24
N LYS A 161 0.56 -12.75 -19.11
CA LYS A 161 1.81 -11.98 -19.11
C LYS A 161 2.71 -12.36 -17.92
N LEU A 162 2.13 -12.56 -16.74
CA LEU A 162 2.88 -13.02 -15.57
C LEU A 162 3.48 -14.42 -15.82
N GLU A 163 2.70 -15.38 -16.31
CA GLU A 163 3.20 -16.74 -16.62
C GLU A 163 4.35 -16.70 -17.63
N GLU A 164 4.22 -15.92 -18.71
CA GLU A 164 5.32 -15.73 -19.68
C GLU A 164 6.60 -15.18 -19.03
N VAL A 165 6.49 -14.23 -18.10
CA VAL A 165 7.64 -13.65 -17.40
C VAL A 165 8.28 -14.69 -16.46
N LEU A 166 7.47 -15.46 -15.73
CA LEU A 166 7.93 -16.52 -14.84
C LEU A 166 8.63 -17.65 -15.62
N GLU A 167 8.14 -17.99 -16.81
CA GLU A 167 8.74 -19.01 -17.68
C GLU A 167 10.06 -18.54 -18.29
N LYS A 168 10.08 -17.32 -18.86
CA LYS A 168 11.29 -16.75 -19.50
C LYS A 168 12.43 -16.52 -18.50
N ASN A 169 12.11 -16.29 -17.23
CA ASN A 169 13.07 -15.97 -16.17
C ASN A 169 13.13 -17.04 -15.07
N LYS A 170 12.84 -18.30 -15.41
CA LYS A 170 12.83 -19.41 -14.46
C LYS A 170 14.14 -19.50 -13.67
N GLY A 171 14.05 -19.51 -12.34
CA GLY A 171 15.20 -19.51 -11.44
C GLY A 171 15.86 -18.16 -11.20
N ASN A 172 15.36 -17.09 -11.85
CA ASN A 172 15.86 -15.71 -11.71
C ASN A 172 14.75 -14.73 -11.25
N ILE A 173 13.64 -15.24 -10.72
CA ILE A 173 12.59 -14.43 -10.11
C ILE A 173 12.93 -14.19 -8.64
N GLY A 174 12.94 -12.95 -8.19
CA GLY A 174 13.13 -12.62 -6.77
C GLY A 174 11.87 -12.95 -5.96
N TYR A 175 10.78 -12.27 -6.30
CA TYR A 175 9.42 -12.51 -5.79
C TYR A 175 8.42 -11.85 -6.74
N VAL A 176 7.13 -12.16 -6.60
CA VAL A 176 6.03 -11.49 -7.30
C VAL A 176 5.37 -10.47 -6.35
N LEU A 177 5.06 -9.27 -6.83
CA LEU A 177 4.45 -8.21 -6.02
C LEU A 177 3.13 -7.72 -6.60
N THR A 178 2.05 -7.75 -5.82
CA THR A 178 0.79 -7.10 -6.20
C THR A 178 0.48 -5.93 -5.27
N THR A 179 0.36 -4.73 -5.83
CA THR A 179 -0.02 -3.53 -5.07
C THR A 179 -1.54 -3.44 -4.94
N VAL A 180 -2.05 -3.36 -3.71
CA VAL A 180 -3.49 -3.26 -3.39
C VAL A 180 -3.79 -2.00 -2.58
N THR A 181 -4.58 -1.05 -3.08
CA THR A 181 -4.97 -0.83 -4.49
C THR A 181 -3.75 -0.45 -5.35
N CYS A 182 -3.85 -0.65 -6.67
CA CYS A 182 -2.77 -0.35 -7.61
C CYS A 182 -2.54 1.17 -7.72
N ASN A 183 -1.61 1.71 -6.90
CA ASN A 183 -1.35 3.14 -6.79
C ASN A 183 -1.04 3.79 -8.15
N SER A 184 -0.03 3.28 -8.85
CA SER A 184 0.43 3.81 -10.13
C SER A 184 -0.60 3.64 -11.26
N GLY A 185 -1.61 2.78 -11.05
CA GLY A 185 -2.78 2.64 -11.93
C GLY A 185 -3.93 3.60 -11.59
N GLY A 186 -3.71 4.57 -10.69
CA GLY A 186 -4.74 5.50 -10.23
C GLY A 186 -5.61 4.95 -9.09
N GLY A 187 -5.03 4.14 -8.21
CA GLY A 187 -5.72 3.59 -7.04
C GLY A 187 -6.76 2.51 -7.38
N GLN A 188 -6.53 1.76 -8.45
CA GLN A 188 -7.50 0.79 -8.95
C GLN A 188 -7.45 -0.54 -8.18
N PRO A 189 -8.60 -1.15 -7.85
CA PRO A 189 -8.61 -2.35 -7.03
C PRO A 189 -8.18 -3.60 -7.79
N VAL A 190 -7.76 -4.59 -7.01
CA VAL A 190 -7.44 -5.96 -7.43
C VAL A 190 -8.47 -6.89 -6.81
N SER A 191 -9.04 -7.80 -7.61
CA SER A 191 -10.03 -8.76 -7.11
C SER A 191 -9.40 -9.89 -6.31
N ILE A 192 -10.17 -10.50 -5.40
CA ILE A 192 -9.76 -11.72 -4.68
C ILE A 192 -9.47 -12.84 -5.67
N GLN A 193 -10.31 -13.01 -6.70
CA GLN A 193 -10.07 -14.01 -7.73
C GLN A 193 -8.68 -13.85 -8.37
N ASN A 194 -8.27 -12.62 -8.72
CA ASN A 194 -6.98 -12.37 -9.33
C ASN A 194 -5.80 -12.61 -8.36
N ILE A 195 -5.96 -12.24 -7.09
CA ILE A 195 -4.95 -12.52 -6.04
C ILE A 195 -4.80 -14.03 -5.84
N LYS A 196 -5.91 -14.78 -5.80
CA LYS A 196 -5.90 -16.24 -5.69
C LYS A 196 -5.23 -16.90 -6.88
N GLU A 197 -5.59 -16.53 -8.10
CA GLU A 197 -4.98 -17.08 -9.32
C GLU A 197 -3.49 -16.75 -9.43
N THR A 198 -3.09 -15.55 -9.01
CA THR A 198 -1.68 -15.15 -8.91
C THR A 198 -0.93 -16.04 -7.91
N SER A 199 -1.52 -16.29 -6.74
CA SER A 199 -0.96 -17.19 -5.72
C SER A 199 -0.77 -18.61 -6.24
N GLU A 200 -1.77 -19.16 -6.93
CA GLU A 200 -1.71 -20.51 -7.53
C GLU A 200 -0.61 -20.61 -8.59
N LEU A 201 -0.46 -19.57 -9.43
CA LEU A 201 0.61 -19.49 -10.42
C LEU A 201 1.99 -19.38 -9.76
N CYS A 202 2.13 -18.55 -8.72
CA CYS A 202 3.38 -18.41 -7.98
C CYS A 202 3.80 -19.73 -7.32
N LYS A 203 2.85 -20.46 -6.73
CA LYS A 203 3.07 -21.80 -6.13
C LYS A 203 3.53 -22.82 -7.18
N LYS A 204 2.90 -22.86 -8.36
CA LYS A 204 3.32 -23.72 -9.49
C LYS A 204 4.79 -23.47 -9.88
N HIS A 205 5.23 -22.21 -9.83
CA HIS A 205 6.59 -21.82 -10.18
C HIS A 205 7.56 -21.77 -8.99
N LYS A 206 7.10 -22.05 -7.76
CA LYS A 206 7.88 -22.00 -6.52
C LYS A 206 8.53 -20.63 -6.29
N VAL A 207 7.78 -19.56 -6.53
CA VAL A 207 8.18 -18.18 -6.28
C VAL A 207 7.34 -17.58 -5.16
N LEU A 208 7.94 -16.72 -4.34
CA LEU A 208 7.22 -16.03 -3.28
C LEU A 208 6.27 -14.99 -3.86
N PHE A 209 5.12 -14.81 -3.22
CA PHE A 209 4.11 -13.82 -3.59
C PHE A 209 3.84 -12.87 -2.42
N PHE A 210 4.11 -11.58 -2.64
CA PHE A 210 3.91 -10.50 -1.68
C PHE A 210 2.84 -9.52 -2.14
N LEU A 211 2.20 -8.83 -1.19
CA LEU A 211 1.42 -7.62 -1.48
C LEU A 211 2.13 -6.37 -0.95
N ASP A 212 2.07 -5.28 -1.72
CA ASP A 212 2.13 -3.94 -1.14
C ASP A 212 0.70 -3.61 -0.66
N ALA A 213 0.55 -3.58 0.65
CA ALA A 213 -0.71 -3.46 1.36
C ALA A 213 -0.95 -2.05 1.93
N ALA A 214 -0.31 -1.01 1.37
CA ALA A 214 -0.52 0.37 1.81
C ALA A 214 -2.01 0.77 1.81
N ARG A 215 -2.79 0.33 0.81
CA ARG A 215 -4.23 0.65 0.66
C ARG A 215 -5.13 -0.59 0.66
N TYR A 216 -4.82 -1.55 1.54
CA TYR A 216 -5.49 -2.84 1.56
C TYR A 216 -6.98 -2.74 1.94
N ALA A 217 -7.36 -1.82 2.83
CA ALA A 217 -8.72 -1.66 3.32
C ALA A 217 -9.61 -0.99 2.26
N GLU A 218 -9.08 -0.02 1.52
CA GLU A 218 -9.73 0.51 0.31
C GLU A 218 -9.95 -0.59 -0.74
N ASN A 219 -8.96 -1.45 -0.97
CA ASN A 219 -9.10 -2.59 -1.88
C ASN A 219 -10.23 -3.53 -1.43
N CYS A 220 -10.29 -3.83 -0.13
CA CYS A 220 -11.34 -4.65 0.47
C CYS A 220 -12.73 -4.01 0.34
N PHE A 221 -12.82 -2.67 0.44
CA PHE A 221 -14.07 -1.95 0.20
C PHE A 221 -14.55 -2.10 -1.24
N PHE A 222 -13.65 -2.01 -2.23
CA PHE A 222 -14.01 -2.26 -3.63
C PHE A 222 -14.41 -3.71 -3.89
N ILE A 223 -13.70 -4.68 -3.32
CA ILE A 223 -14.08 -6.10 -3.38
C ILE A 223 -15.50 -6.30 -2.85
N LYS A 224 -15.80 -5.76 -1.66
CA LYS A 224 -17.14 -5.83 -1.06
C LYS A 224 -18.24 -5.29 -1.97
N GLN A 225 -17.94 -4.22 -2.72
CA GLN A 225 -18.91 -3.56 -3.59
C GLN A 225 -19.08 -4.23 -4.95
N ARG A 226 -17.99 -4.77 -5.51
CA ARG A 226 -17.91 -5.14 -6.93
C ARG A 226 -17.74 -6.64 -7.17
N GLU A 227 -17.17 -7.38 -6.22
CA GLU A 227 -16.90 -8.80 -6.38
C GLU A 227 -18.04 -9.65 -5.85
N LYS A 228 -18.65 -10.45 -6.73
CA LYS A 228 -19.77 -11.32 -6.40
C LYS A 228 -19.39 -12.32 -5.30
N GLY A 229 -20.20 -12.39 -4.24
CA GLY A 229 -19.99 -13.29 -3.10
C GLY A 229 -19.35 -12.63 -1.88
N PHE A 230 -18.92 -11.37 -1.98
CA PHE A 230 -18.31 -10.61 -0.89
C PHE A 230 -19.23 -9.53 -0.29
N GLU A 231 -20.43 -9.35 -0.84
CA GLU A 231 -21.34 -8.25 -0.50
C GLU A 231 -21.74 -8.26 0.98
N LYS A 232 -21.81 -9.46 1.58
CA LYS A 232 -22.18 -9.66 2.99
C LYS A 232 -21.00 -9.81 3.95
N LYS A 233 -19.77 -9.99 3.44
CA LYS A 233 -18.58 -10.09 4.29
C LYS A 233 -18.19 -8.73 4.86
N SER A 234 -17.70 -8.70 6.09
CA SER A 234 -17.04 -7.54 6.68
C SER A 234 -15.73 -7.24 5.96
N ILE A 235 -15.23 -6.01 6.08
CA ILE A 235 -13.92 -5.63 5.54
C ILE A 235 -12.80 -6.50 6.14
N GLN A 236 -12.89 -6.85 7.42
CA GLN A 236 -11.93 -7.72 8.10
C GLN A 236 -11.93 -9.14 7.52
N GLU A 237 -13.10 -9.73 7.26
CA GLU A 237 -13.18 -11.06 6.62
C GLU A 237 -12.58 -11.06 5.21
N ILE A 238 -12.79 -9.98 4.44
CA ILE A 238 -12.20 -9.82 3.10
C ILE A 238 -10.68 -9.68 3.20
N ALA A 239 -10.18 -8.84 4.12
CA ALA A 239 -8.75 -8.67 4.34
C ALA A 239 -8.09 -10.01 4.74
N ARG A 240 -8.71 -10.76 5.64
CA ARG A 240 -8.24 -12.09 6.06
C ARG A 240 -8.13 -13.07 4.89
N GLU A 241 -9.15 -13.10 4.04
CA GLU A 241 -9.13 -13.95 2.86
C GLU A 241 -8.07 -13.50 1.86
N MET A 242 -7.97 -12.20 1.59
CA MET A 242 -6.95 -11.62 0.72
C MET A 242 -5.52 -11.98 1.16
N PHE A 243 -5.21 -11.77 2.45
CA PHE A 243 -3.89 -12.07 3.00
C PHE A 243 -3.62 -13.58 3.08
N SER A 244 -4.64 -14.43 3.12
CA SER A 244 -4.48 -15.91 3.12
C SER A 244 -3.79 -16.47 1.87
N PHE A 245 -3.79 -15.71 0.77
CA PHE A 245 -3.20 -16.12 -0.50
C PHE A 245 -1.73 -15.72 -0.69
N VAL A 246 -1.15 -14.93 0.23
CA VAL A 246 0.22 -14.41 0.07
C VAL A 246 1.16 -14.87 1.18
N ASP A 247 2.45 -14.82 0.88
CA ASP A 247 3.54 -15.24 1.77
C ASP A 247 3.94 -14.11 2.74
N GLY A 248 3.73 -12.86 2.34
CA GLY A 248 3.92 -11.69 3.20
C GLY A 248 3.47 -10.39 2.56
N ILE A 249 3.68 -9.29 3.29
CA ILE A 249 3.31 -7.94 2.87
C ILE A 249 4.36 -6.91 3.27
N THR A 250 4.50 -5.88 2.46
CA THR A 250 5.03 -4.58 2.87
C THR A 250 3.85 -3.62 3.03
N MET A 251 3.89 -2.73 4.03
CA MET A 251 2.82 -1.76 4.21
C MET A 251 3.36 -0.44 4.76
N SER A 252 3.01 0.65 4.09
CA SER A 252 3.06 1.99 4.66
C SER A 252 1.82 2.22 5.53
N ALA A 253 1.98 2.32 6.85
CA ALA A 253 0.84 2.59 7.74
C ALA A 253 0.29 4.02 7.58
N LYS A 254 1.05 4.91 6.92
CA LYS A 254 0.69 6.29 6.61
C LYS A 254 -0.54 6.47 5.68
N LYS A 255 -1.25 5.39 5.35
CA LYS A 255 -2.40 5.32 4.43
C LYS A 255 -3.61 4.75 5.19
N ASP A 256 -4.04 3.53 4.88
CA ASP A 256 -5.26 2.91 5.45
C ASP A 256 -5.20 2.62 6.95
N ALA A 257 -4.01 2.63 7.57
CA ALA A 257 -3.89 2.53 9.03
C ALA A 257 -4.15 3.87 9.74
N ILE A 258 -4.40 4.96 9.01
CA ILE A 258 -4.82 6.27 9.54
C ILE A 258 -3.83 6.79 10.59
N VAL A 259 -2.54 6.77 10.28
CA VAL A 259 -1.47 7.32 11.13
C VAL A 259 -0.58 8.28 10.34
N ASN A 260 0.18 9.12 11.05
CA ASN A 260 1.07 10.09 10.42
C ASN A 260 2.46 9.50 10.08
N ILE A 261 2.87 8.43 10.77
CA ILE A 261 4.13 7.70 10.56
C ILE A 261 3.92 6.20 10.87
N GLY A 262 4.84 5.35 10.41
CA GLY A 262 4.83 3.92 10.67
C GLY A 262 4.70 3.10 9.39
N GLY A 263 5.21 1.87 9.46
CA GLY A 263 5.07 0.85 8.44
C GLY A 263 5.41 -0.51 9.03
N LEU A 264 5.22 -1.54 8.22
CA LEU A 264 5.50 -2.91 8.64
C LEU A 264 5.88 -3.80 7.46
N LEU A 265 6.68 -4.81 7.78
CA LEU A 265 6.91 -5.99 6.97
C LEU A 265 6.34 -7.17 7.76
N ALA A 266 5.43 -7.95 7.18
CA ALA A 266 4.85 -9.11 7.84
C ALA A 266 4.86 -10.34 6.93
N PHE A 267 5.00 -11.53 7.49
CA PHE A 267 5.15 -12.76 6.74
C PHE A 267 4.54 -13.96 7.47
N ARG A 268 4.11 -14.95 6.68
CA ARG A 268 3.38 -16.14 7.15
C ARG A 268 4.29 -17.14 7.85
N GLU A 269 5.47 -17.37 7.30
CA GLU A 269 6.43 -18.38 7.77
C GLU A 269 7.78 -17.73 8.08
N LYS A 270 8.56 -18.36 8.97
CA LYS A 270 9.89 -17.89 9.40
C LYS A 270 10.94 -17.95 8.31
#